data_AF-A0A965ZQI3-F1
#
_entry.id   AF-A0A965ZQI3-F1
#
_cell.length_a   1.000
_cell.length_b   1.000
_cell.length_c   1.000
_cell.angle_alpha   90.00
_cell.angle_beta   90.00
_cell.angle_gamma   90.00
#
_symmetry.space_group_name_H-M   'P 1'
#
loop_
_entity.id
_entity.type
_entity.pdbx_description
1 polymer ?
#
loop_
_entity_poly.entity_id
_entity_poly.type
_entity_poly.pdbx_seq_one_letter_code
_entity_poly.pdbx_strand_id
1 'polypeptide(L)'
;MQATEFVTSYLDAWNRQDARAIANHLAENGTYPDIPDQQNMSRKQLLAHLDELFREETNVYELTGEVLVGQSTIASQYKVRPRDSREPTRQLRSGTEPSS
;
A
#
# COMPACT_ATOMS: atom_id res chain seq x y z
N MET A 1 1.67 -7.57 20.29
CA MET A 1 1.44 -7.67 18.83
C MET A 1 2.42 -8.68 18.29
N GLN A 2 1.94 -9.74 17.65
CA GLN A 2 2.81 -10.71 17.00
C GLN A 2 3.40 -10.12 15.71
N ALA A 3 4.58 -10.58 15.27
CA ALA A 3 5.24 -10.02 14.09
C ALA A 3 4.39 -10.16 12.81
N THR A 4 3.65 -11.27 12.69
CA THR A 4 2.70 -11.46 11.58
C THR A 4 1.57 -10.42 11.62
N GLU A 5 0.98 -10.16 12.80
CA GLU A 5 -0.06 -9.12 12.96
C GLU A 5 0.47 -7.74 12.56
N PHE A 6 1.71 -7.41 12.95
CA PHE A 6 2.37 -6.17 12.57
C PHE A 6 2.53 -6.04 11.04
N VAL A 7 3.04 -7.08 10.38
CA VAL A 7 3.24 -7.06 8.92
C VAL A 7 1.89 -6.97 8.20
N THR A 8 0.88 -7.71 8.66
CA THR A 8 -0.46 -7.65 8.09
C THR A 8 -1.06 -6.25 8.21
N SER A 9 -1.03 -5.64 9.40
CA SER A 9 -1.60 -4.29 9.58
C SER A 9 -0.81 -3.20 8.84
N TYR A 10 0.49 -3.40 8.65
CA TYR A 10 1.34 -2.54 7.83
C TYR A 10 0.95 -2.62 6.34
N LEU A 11 0.79 -3.83 5.79
CA LEU A 11 0.33 -4.01 4.39
C LEU A 11 -1.12 -3.54 4.19
N ASP A 12 -1.98 -3.70 5.19
CA ASP A 12 -3.33 -3.13 5.15
C ASP A 12 -3.31 -1.60 5.07
N ALA A 13 -2.36 -0.94 5.73
CA ALA A 13 -2.19 0.50 5.62
C ALA A 13 -1.76 0.92 4.19
N TRP A 14 -0.88 0.14 3.55
CA TRP A 14 -0.54 0.29 2.13
C TRP A 14 -1.75 0.09 1.21
N ASN A 15 -2.54 -0.96 1.42
CA ASN A 15 -3.74 -1.26 0.63
C ASN A 15 -4.87 -0.22 0.79
N ARG A 16 -4.90 0.47 1.93
CA ARG A 16 -5.76 1.63 2.19
C ARG A 16 -5.17 2.95 1.72
N GLN A 17 -3.91 2.96 1.28
CA GLN A 17 -3.18 4.15 0.86
C GLN A 17 -3.15 5.22 1.95
N ASP A 18 -2.98 4.78 3.21
CA ASP A 18 -2.99 5.65 4.38
C ASP A 18 -1.55 5.89 4.86
N ALA A 19 -0.96 6.99 4.38
CA ALA A 19 0.41 7.39 4.70
C ALA A 19 0.65 7.53 6.21
N ARG A 20 -0.35 8.02 6.96
CA ARG A 20 -0.25 8.19 8.42
C ARG A 20 -0.27 6.85 9.13
N ALA A 21 -1.15 5.94 8.73
CA ALA A 21 -1.19 4.59 9.28
C ALA A 21 0.13 3.85 9.03
N ILE A 22 0.73 3.98 7.83
CA ILE A 22 2.05 3.42 7.52
C ILE A 22 3.10 4.00 8.47
N ALA A 23 3.20 5.33 8.56
CA ALA A 23 4.18 5.98 9.44
C ALA A 23 4.00 5.56 10.91
N ASN A 24 2.78 5.32 11.38
CA ASN A 24 2.50 4.88 12.76
C ASN A 24 3.02 3.47 13.09
N HIS A 25 3.28 2.63 12.10
CA HIS A 25 3.97 1.35 12.31
C HIS A 25 5.48 1.51 12.48
N LEU A 26 6.02 2.68 12.16
CA LEU A 26 7.45 2.92 12.06
C LEU A 26 7.95 3.86 13.16
N ALA A 27 9.24 3.75 13.49
CA ALA A 27 9.85 4.51 14.57
C ALA A 27 9.75 6.03 14.35
N GLU A 28 9.40 6.79 15.40
CA GLU A 28 9.20 8.24 15.28
C GLU A 28 10.45 8.98 14.75
N ASN A 29 11.63 8.54 15.19
CA ASN A 29 12.95 9.03 14.82
C ASN A 29 13.70 8.08 13.86
N GLY A 30 12.98 7.23 13.14
CA GLY A 30 13.55 6.29 12.17
C GLY A 30 14.13 7.00 10.93
N THR A 31 15.09 6.32 10.30
CA THR A 31 15.62 6.68 8.98
C THR A 31 15.06 5.70 7.96
N TYR A 32 14.41 6.23 6.92
CA TYR A 32 13.71 5.43 5.92
C TYR A 32 14.44 5.47 4.59
N PRO A 33 15.13 4.39 4.21
CA PRO A 33 15.84 4.33 2.94
C PRO A 33 14.86 4.12 1.79
N ASP A 34 14.83 5.06 0.86
CA ASP A 34 14.28 4.88 -0.48
C ASP A 34 15.36 4.18 -1.32
N ILE A 35 15.16 2.87 -1.53
CA ILE A 35 16.17 2.00 -2.14
C ILE A 35 16.43 2.36 -3.62
N PRO A 36 15.41 2.59 -4.47
CA PRO A 36 15.61 3.09 -5.83
C PRO A 36 16.48 4.33 -5.92
N ASP A 37 16.18 5.35 -5.11
CA ASP A 37 16.84 6.66 -5.19
C ASP A 37 18.06 6.79 -4.27
N GLN A 38 18.34 5.75 -3.47
CA GLN A 38 19.40 5.72 -2.45
C GLN A 38 19.34 6.89 -1.47
N GLN A 39 18.13 7.37 -1.17
CA GLN A 39 17.91 8.50 -0.27
C GLN A 39 17.47 8.03 1.12
N ASN A 40 17.90 8.74 2.15
CA ASN A 40 17.44 8.53 3.52
C ASN A 40 16.43 9.60 3.88
N MET A 41 15.19 9.19 4.16
CA MET A 41 14.10 10.09 4.51
C MET A 41 13.88 10.12 6.02
N SER A 42 13.64 11.33 6.55
CA SER A 42 12.99 11.51 7.85
C SER A 42 11.51 11.12 7.77
N ARG A 43 10.86 10.92 8.91
CA ARG A 43 9.41 10.64 8.98
C ARG A 43 8.55 11.67 8.22
N LYS A 44 8.90 12.96 8.29
CA LYS A 44 8.19 14.03 7.57
C LYS A 44 8.34 13.89 6.06
N GLN A 45 9.55 13.55 5.59
CA GLN A 45 9.81 13.33 4.17
C GLN A 45 9.11 12.06 3.68
N LEU A 46 9.10 10.99 4.47
CA LEU A 46 8.35 9.77 4.17
C LEU A 46 6.85 10.06 3.97
N LEU A 47 6.23 10.82 4.88
CA LEU A 47 4.81 11.18 4.75
C LEU A 47 4.52 11.94 3.45
N ALA A 48 5.34 12.97 3.14
CA ALA A 48 5.18 13.74 1.91
C ALA A 48 5.37 12.87 0.65
N HIS A 49 6.33 11.94 0.68
CA HIS A 49 6.56 11.01 -0.42
C HIS A 49 5.39 10.03 -0.62
N LEU A 50 4.87 9.45 0.46
CA LEU A 50 3.72 8.54 0.40
C LEU A 50 2.44 9.26 -0.08
N ASP A 51 2.20 10.49 0.37
CA ASP A 51 1.06 11.30 -0.08
C ASP A 51 1.12 11.59 -1.59
N GLU A 52 2.33 11.79 -2.15
CA GLU A 52 2.51 11.94 -3.60
C GLU A 52 2.31 10.62 -4.33
N LEU A 53 2.97 9.55 -3.88
CA LEU A 53 2.88 8.21 -4.44
C LEU A 53 1.41 7.73 -4.54
N PHE A 54 0.63 7.95 -3.49
CA PHE A 54 -0.75 7.48 -3.40
C PHE A 54 -1.75 8.21 -4.28
N ARG A 55 -1.34 9.25 -5.02
CA ARG A 55 -2.19 9.87 -6.05
C ARG A 55 -2.35 8.98 -7.29
N GLU A 56 -1.32 8.20 -7.61
CA GLU A 56 -1.25 7.37 -8.81
C GLU A 56 -1.22 5.87 -8.49
N GLU A 57 -0.90 5.53 -7.24
CA GLU A 57 -0.87 4.15 -6.78
C GLU A 57 -2.24 3.46 -6.98
N THR A 58 -2.20 2.26 -7.54
CA THR A 58 -3.39 1.44 -7.79
C THR A 58 -3.14 -0.02 -7.48
N ASN A 59 -2.04 -0.36 -6.82
CA ASN A 59 -1.69 -1.73 -6.50
C ASN A 59 -2.33 -2.23 -5.19
N VAL A 60 -2.34 -3.56 -5.07
CA VAL A 60 -2.66 -4.32 -3.87
C VAL A 60 -1.43 -5.14 -3.49
N TYR A 61 -1.13 -5.14 -2.21
CA TYR A 61 0.00 -5.81 -1.58
C TYR A 61 -0.53 -6.98 -0.74
N GLU A 62 -0.05 -8.19 -1.04
CA GLU A 62 -0.47 -9.41 -0.37
C GLU A 62 0.73 -10.08 0.27
N LEU A 63 0.65 -10.33 1.59
CA LEU A 63 1.67 -11.08 2.32
C LEU A 63 1.78 -12.50 1.73
N THR A 64 3.00 -12.93 1.43
CA THR A 64 3.26 -14.27 0.92
C THR A 64 4.42 -14.93 1.63
N GLY A 65 4.28 -16.21 1.96
CA GLY A 65 5.30 -16.94 2.72
C GLY A 65 5.27 -16.60 4.21
N GLU A 66 6.35 -16.95 4.90
CA GLU A 66 6.46 -16.79 6.35
C GLU A 66 7.05 -15.42 6.73
N VAL A 67 6.61 -14.90 7.88
CA VAL A 67 7.24 -13.74 8.52
C VAL A 67 8.36 -14.25 9.43
N LEU A 68 9.59 -13.88 9.12
CA LEU A 68 10.77 -14.28 9.89
C LEU A 68 11.07 -13.21 10.94
N VAL A 69 11.35 -13.65 12.17
CA VAL A 69 11.61 -12.77 13.31
C VAL A 69 13.01 -13.04 13.85
N GLY A 70 13.84 -12.01 13.86
CA GLY A 70 15.14 -12.00 14.54
C GLY A 70 15.07 -11.23 15.87
N GLN A 71 16.23 -10.99 16.49
CA GLN A 71 16.30 -10.26 17.76
C GLN A 71 15.82 -8.81 17.66
N SER A 72 16.06 -8.15 16.53
CA SER A 72 15.70 -6.75 16.28
C SER A 72 15.19 -6.52 14.86
N THR A 73 14.83 -7.59 14.16
CA THR A 73 14.48 -7.57 12.75
C THR A 73 13.20 -8.35 12.49
N ILE A 74 12.43 -7.86 11.53
CA ILE A 74 11.32 -8.57 10.91
C ILE A 74 11.61 -8.60 9.41
N ALA A 75 11.55 -9.78 8.81
CA ALA A 75 11.61 -9.94 7.36
C ALA A 75 10.31 -10.58 6.87
N SER A 76 9.81 -10.08 5.74
CA SER A 76 8.59 -10.58 5.10
C SER A 76 8.71 -10.45 3.59
N GLN A 77 7.94 -11.28 2.88
CA GLN A 77 7.80 -11.20 1.43
C GLN A 77 6.35 -10.90 1.09
N TYR A 78 6.13 -10.08 0.06
CA TYR A 78 4.79 -9.79 -0.43
C TYR A 78 4.78 -9.78 -1.95
N LYS A 79 3.59 -9.97 -2.51
CA LYS A 79 3.34 -9.78 -3.94
C LYS A 79 2.60 -8.47 -4.16
N VAL A 80 2.93 -7.82 -5.26
CA VAL A 80 2.24 -6.61 -5.74
C VAL A 80 1.44 -7.00 -6.97
N ARG A 81 0.18 -6.60 -7.02
CA ARG A 81 -0.67 -6.75 -8.20
C ARG A 81 -1.47 -5.48 -8.44
N PRO A 82 -1.83 -5.14 -9.68
CA PRO A 82 -2.80 -4.09 -9.92
C PRO A 82 -4.11 -4.40 -9.19
N ARG A 83 -4.71 -3.39 -8.57
CA ARG A 83 -6.10 -3.47 -8.12
C ARG A 83 -6.94 -3.58 -9.38
N ASP A 84 -7.81 -4.60 -9.42
CA ASP A 84 -8.72 -4.78 -10.55
C ASP A 84 -9.39 -3.43 -10.82
N SER A 85 -9.23 -2.94 -12.05
CA SER A 85 -9.90 -1.72 -12.50
C SER A 85 -11.37 -1.92 -12.19
N ARG A 86 -11.97 -1.02 -11.40
CA ARG A 86 -13.43 -0.99 -11.22
C ARG A 86 -14.02 -1.23 -12.61
N GLU A 87 -14.78 -2.30 -12.79
CA GLU A 87 -15.47 -2.54 -14.05
C GLU A 87 -16.14 -1.21 -14.44
N PRO A 88 -15.90 -0.68 -15.65
CA PRO A 88 -16.58 0.53 -16.06
C PRO A 88 -18.07 0.22 -15.98
N THR A 89 -18.78 0.91 -15.09
CA THR A 89 -20.23 0.77 -14.92
C THR A 89 -20.83 0.77 -16.32
N ARG A 90 -21.27 -0.39 -16.77
CA ARG A 90 -21.88 -0.55 -18.09
C ARG A 90 -23.17 0.26 -18.01
N GLN A 91 -23.14 1.52 -18.41
CA GLN A 91 -24.36 2.31 -18.59
C GLN A 91 -25.19 1.51 -19.58
N LEU A 92 -26.26 0.89 -19.08
CA LEU A 92 -27.33 0.37 -19.90
C LEU A 92 -27.80 1.55 -20.76
N ARG A 93 -27.40 1.56 -22.03
CA ARG A 93 -28.08 2.37 -23.03
C ARG A 93 -29.46 1.73 -23.18
N SER A 94 -30.45 2.31 -22.53
CA SER A 94 -31.86 2.08 -22.84
C SER A 94 -32.07 2.48 -24.31
N GLY A 95 -32.07 1.49 -25.19
CA GLY A 95 -32.53 1.67 -26.56
C GLY A 95 -34.04 1.86 -26.52
N THR A 96 -34.49 3.08 -26.74
CA THR A 96 -35.87 3.33 -27.15
C THR A 96 -35.88 3.28 -28.68
N GLU A 97 -36.30 2.15 -29.24
CA GLU A 97 -36.68 2.07 -30.66
C GLU A 97 -38.00 2.83 -30.85
N PRO A 98 -38.14 3.71 -31.86
CA PRO A 98 -39.45 4.17 -32.28
C PRO A 98 -40.08 3.13 -33.21
N SER A 99 -41.27 2.64 -32.85
CA SER A 99 -42.11 1.81 -33.71
C SER A 99 -42.51 2.56 -34.99
N SER A 100 -42.53 1.83 -36.11
CA SER A 100 -42.99 2.26 -37.44
C SER A 100 -44.49 2.51 -37.50
#